data_AF-A0A451DG33-F1
#
_entry.id   AF-A0A451DG33-F1
#
_cell.length_a   1.000
_cell.length_b   1.000
_cell.length_c   1.000
_cell.angle_alpha   90.00
_cell.angle_beta   90.00
_cell.angle_gamma   90.00
#
_symmetry.space_group_name_H-M   'P 1'
#
loop_
_entity.id
_entity.type
_entity.pdbx_description
1 polymer ?
#
loop_
_entity_poly.entity_id
_entity_poly.type
_entity_poly.pdbx_seq_one_letter_code
_entity_poly.pdbx_strand_id
1 'polypeptide(L)'
;MIIGKLYTDIIFMQPTFLFYDYETFGISPSLDRPAQFAAIRTDMDFNIIEEPETIYCCLANDYLPQPEAVLITGITPQIAQLRGINEARFTQRIHKKFCVPNTCIVGYNNICFDDEISRNLFYRNFYDPYDWSWKHSNSRWDLLDVARACYALRPHGIHWPKNHQGLPTFRLEKITQENQIIHHSAHDALSDVYATISLAKLIKKKQPKLYNFLYTHRQKHTLRTLINFSRIRSFVFVSSRFGTEKSNITCVTPLAWHPNNKNTLIACDLGKDISPLTTLNADTSFQFSSNDYNLTNNSFNLPLQLIHINKCPIIAPATVLRESDALRIGINLEYYANNLTQLLQYKKIQEKVTQLYRTKTKHIQLGDIDTQIYNGFFSYADRSKISTICHTSVENLSTLNLTFYDKRIEQLFFRFRARNFPDTLTPVEKMTWLKHRRTILNPIYIQEYKNKIELLYIKYHTDPAKQAQLQALLNYTKDIEFSLSMESL
;
A
#
# COMPACT_ATOMS: atom_id res chain seq x y z
N MET A 1 44.68 3.86 16.00
CA MET A 1 44.21 3.78 14.59
C MET A 1 42.81 3.16 14.42
N ILE A 2 42.20 2.55 15.44
CA ILE A 2 40.85 1.93 15.35
C ILE A 2 39.73 2.94 15.65
N ILE A 3 39.97 3.93 16.52
CA ILE A 3 38.98 4.99 16.85
C ILE A 3 38.76 5.95 15.65
N GLY A 4 39.78 6.17 14.82
CA GLY A 4 39.65 7.00 13.61
C GLY A 4 38.83 6.36 12.49
N LYS A 5 38.70 5.01 12.47
CA LYS A 5 37.92 4.29 11.45
C LYS A 5 36.42 4.27 11.79
N LEU A 6 36.07 4.23 13.07
CA LEU A 6 34.68 4.35 13.55
C LEU A 6 34.11 5.77 13.40
N TYR A 7 34.96 6.80 13.44
CA TYR A 7 34.51 8.18 13.21
C TYR A 7 34.30 8.51 11.73
N THR A 8 34.94 7.79 10.81
CA THR A 8 34.72 7.95 9.36
C THR A 8 33.47 7.26 8.85
N ASP A 9 32.91 6.27 9.58
CA ASP A 9 31.66 5.59 9.20
C ASP A 9 30.40 6.32 9.72
N ILE A 10 30.58 7.39 10.51
CA ILE A 10 29.62 8.50 10.55
C ILE A 10 29.84 9.37 9.30
N ILE A 11 29.88 8.73 8.12
CA ILE A 11 29.51 9.41 6.90
C ILE A 11 28.10 9.90 7.19
N PHE A 12 27.88 11.21 7.12
CA PHE A 12 26.53 11.76 6.96
C PHE A 12 25.88 10.98 5.81
N MET A 13 25.13 9.91 6.12
CA MET A 13 24.50 9.11 5.09
C MET A 13 23.54 10.04 4.38
N GLN A 14 23.94 10.44 3.17
CA GLN A 14 23.19 11.39 2.37
C GLN A 14 21.77 10.84 2.19
N PRO A 15 20.74 11.70 2.20
CA PRO A 15 19.39 11.26 1.89
C PRO A 15 19.36 10.52 0.55
N THR A 16 18.72 9.36 0.52
CA THR A 16 18.57 8.55 -0.70
C THR A 16 17.11 8.27 -0.98
N PHE A 17 16.78 7.94 -2.23
CA PHE A 17 15.53 7.28 -2.56
C PHE A 17 15.76 5.79 -2.75
N LEU A 18 14.83 4.97 -2.28
CA LEU A 18 14.72 3.58 -2.69
C LEU A 18 13.43 3.44 -3.49
N PHE A 19 13.58 3.37 -4.81
CA PHE A 19 12.48 3.07 -5.71
C PHE A 19 12.24 1.58 -5.73
N TYR A 20 10.99 1.14 -5.64
CA TYR A 20 10.66 -0.27 -5.61
C TYR A 20 9.26 -0.57 -6.15
N ASP A 21 9.05 -1.83 -6.50
CA ASP A 21 7.77 -2.36 -6.98
C ASP A 21 7.66 -3.87 -6.68
N TYR A 22 6.44 -4.38 -6.52
CA TYR A 22 6.17 -5.82 -6.43
C TYR A 22 5.30 -6.29 -7.58
N GLU A 23 5.62 -7.47 -8.11
CA GLU A 23 4.62 -8.31 -8.75
C GLU A 23 4.06 -9.30 -7.74
N THR A 24 2.74 -9.46 -7.71
CA THR A 24 2.04 -10.31 -6.75
C THR A 24 1.18 -11.37 -7.44
N PHE A 25 0.87 -12.44 -6.71
CA PHE A 25 -0.04 -13.47 -7.17
C PHE A 25 -1.53 -13.12 -6.97
N GLY A 26 -1.85 -11.88 -6.61
CA GLY A 26 -3.22 -11.40 -6.46
C GLY A 26 -3.30 -10.01 -5.83
N ILE A 27 -4.53 -9.50 -5.72
CA ILE A 27 -4.81 -8.10 -5.36
C ILE A 27 -4.96 -7.83 -3.86
N SER A 28 -5.05 -8.86 -3.01
CA SER A 28 -5.21 -8.72 -1.57
C SER A 28 -3.85 -8.67 -0.88
N PRO A 29 -3.44 -7.53 -0.29
CA PRO A 29 -2.09 -7.43 0.29
C PRO A 29 -1.84 -8.35 1.50
N SER A 30 -2.91 -8.81 2.16
CA SER A 30 -2.82 -9.71 3.32
C SER A 30 -2.93 -11.19 2.94
N LEU A 31 -3.77 -11.54 1.97
CA LEU A 31 -4.08 -12.93 1.61
C LEU A 31 -3.26 -13.45 0.44
N ASP A 32 -2.94 -12.59 -0.53
CA ASP A 32 -2.13 -12.97 -1.68
C ASP A 32 -0.63 -12.85 -1.38
N ARG A 33 0.18 -13.54 -2.17
CA ARG A 33 1.63 -13.68 -1.97
C ARG A 33 2.41 -12.83 -2.97
N PRO A 34 3.54 -12.23 -2.59
CA PRO A 34 4.44 -11.62 -3.56
C PRO A 34 5.00 -12.71 -4.48
N ALA A 35 5.23 -12.37 -5.74
CA ALA A 35 5.89 -13.21 -6.73
C ALA A 35 7.32 -12.72 -6.99
N GLN A 36 7.49 -11.40 -7.16
CA GLN A 36 8.77 -10.74 -7.43
C GLN A 36 8.83 -9.41 -6.68
N PHE A 37 10.03 -8.99 -6.31
CA PHE A 37 10.33 -7.65 -5.83
C PHE A 37 11.50 -7.10 -6.64
N ALA A 38 11.41 -5.84 -7.03
CA ALA A 38 12.53 -5.10 -7.59
C ALA A 38 12.75 -3.79 -6.84
N ALA A 39 14.01 -3.37 -6.72
CA ALA A 39 14.35 -2.08 -6.16
C ALA A 39 15.65 -1.50 -6.71
N ILE A 40 15.68 -0.16 -6.81
CA ILE A 40 16.84 0.63 -7.22
C ILE A 40 17.02 1.77 -6.22
N ARG A 41 18.25 1.91 -5.70
CA ARG A 41 18.61 3.06 -4.85
C ARG A 41 19.18 4.18 -5.70
N THR A 42 18.74 5.40 -5.42
CA THR A 42 19.26 6.61 -6.06
C THR A 42 19.68 7.66 -5.04
N ASP A 43 20.53 8.59 -5.46
CA ASP A 43 20.73 9.86 -4.75
C ASP A 43 19.49 10.77 -4.90
N MET A 44 19.57 12.00 -4.35
CA MET A 44 18.52 13.01 -4.43
C MET A 44 18.29 13.59 -5.84
N ASP A 45 19.20 13.34 -6.77
CA ASP A 45 19.11 13.73 -8.19
C ASP A 45 18.69 12.57 -9.09
N PHE A 46 18.32 11.44 -8.49
CA PHE A 46 17.86 10.23 -9.16
C PHE A 46 18.94 9.53 -10.00
N ASN A 47 20.21 9.75 -9.67
CA ASN A 47 21.30 8.94 -10.21
C ASN A 47 21.35 7.62 -9.44
N ILE A 48 21.49 6.50 -10.15
CA ILE A 48 21.56 5.17 -9.55
C ILE A 48 22.89 5.03 -8.81
N ILE A 49 22.84 4.61 -7.55
CA ILE A 49 24.02 4.53 -6.65
C ILE A 49 24.27 3.13 -6.09
N GLU A 50 23.38 2.19 -6.34
CA GLU A 50 23.55 0.77 -6.02
C GLU A 50 23.10 -0.08 -7.20
N GLU A 51 23.64 -1.29 -7.31
CA GLU A 51 23.14 -2.29 -8.25
C GLU A 51 21.63 -2.54 -8.01
N PRO A 52 20.82 -2.59 -9.09
CA PRO A 52 19.43 -2.99 -9.00
C PRO A 52 19.28 -4.37 -8.35
N GLU A 53 18.28 -4.52 -7.49
CA GLU A 53 17.93 -5.81 -6.90
C GLU A 53 16.65 -6.33 -7.55
N THR A 54 16.65 -7.60 -7.93
CA THR A 54 15.47 -8.35 -8.33
C THR A 54 15.50 -9.71 -7.66
N ILE A 55 14.44 -10.05 -6.94
CA ILE A 55 14.31 -11.32 -6.23
C ILE A 55 12.90 -11.88 -6.40
N TYR A 56 12.78 -13.20 -6.45
CA TYR A 56 11.49 -13.91 -6.50
C TYR A 56 11.17 -14.55 -5.15
N CYS A 57 9.89 -14.71 -4.85
CA CYS A 57 9.41 -15.36 -3.63
C CYS A 57 8.76 -16.70 -3.97
N CYS A 58 9.26 -17.79 -3.39
CA CYS A 58 8.61 -19.09 -3.47
C CYS A 58 7.22 -19.03 -2.83
N LEU A 59 6.26 -19.77 -3.39
CA LEU A 59 4.94 -19.96 -2.79
C LEU A 59 5.00 -21.04 -1.72
N ALA A 60 4.37 -20.80 -0.58
CA ALA A 60 4.10 -21.87 0.38
C ALA A 60 3.00 -22.81 -0.15
N ASN A 61 2.98 -24.05 0.34
CA ASN A 61 2.10 -25.12 -0.14
C ASN A 61 0.65 -25.04 0.38
N ASP A 62 0.24 -23.89 0.93
CA ASP A 62 -1.09 -23.58 1.44
C ASP A 62 -1.84 -22.53 0.59
N TYR A 63 -1.36 -22.24 -0.62
CA TYR A 63 -1.88 -21.15 -1.47
C TYR A 63 -1.93 -21.50 -2.97
N LEU A 64 -3.00 -21.02 -3.63
CA LEU A 64 -3.14 -21.00 -5.10
C LEU A 64 -3.20 -19.53 -5.58
N PRO A 65 -2.42 -19.14 -6.61
CA PRO A 65 -2.37 -17.76 -7.10
C PRO A 65 -3.63 -17.36 -7.86
N GLN A 66 -4.03 -16.09 -7.84
CA GLN A 66 -5.12 -15.63 -8.70
C GLN A 66 -4.72 -15.77 -10.19
N PRO A 67 -5.50 -16.47 -11.02
CA PRO A 67 -5.12 -16.70 -12.41
C PRO A 67 -4.90 -15.40 -13.19
N GLU A 68 -5.75 -14.39 -12.98
CA GLU A 68 -5.61 -13.09 -13.65
C GLU A 68 -4.32 -12.36 -13.29
N ALA A 69 -3.83 -12.50 -12.06
CA ALA A 69 -2.55 -11.91 -11.67
C ALA A 69 -1.41 -12.57 -12.46
N VAL A 70 -1.39 -13.91 -12.54
CA VAL A 70 -0.38 -14.64 -13.34
C VAL A 70 -0.46 -14.28 -14.84
N LEU A 71 -1.65 -13.99 -15.36
CA LEU A 71 -1.81 -13.52 -16.74
C LEU A 71 -1.30 -12.09 -16.97
N ILE A 72 -1.29 -11.25 -15.93
CA ILE A 72 -0.80 -9.86 -15.99
C ILE A 72 0.72 -9.85 -15.83
N THR A 73 1.24 -10.50 -14.80
CA THR A 73 2.67 -10.47 -14.44
C THR A 73 3.51 -11.42 -15.31
N GLY A 74 2.87 -12.45 -15.86
CA GLY A 74 3.54 -13.54 -16.54
C GLY A 74 4.40 -14.45 -15.65
N ILE A 75 4.37 -14.24 -14.33
CA ILE A 75 5.13 -15.05 -13.37
C ILE A 75 4.25 -16.21 -12.91
N THR A 76 4.59 -17.42 -13.35
CA THR A 76 3.91 -18.64 -12.89
C THR A 76 4.47 -19.10 -11.54
N PRO A 77 3.72 -19.90 -10.76
CA PRO A 77 4.24 -20.56 -9.57
C PRO A 77 5.55 -21.29 -9.82
N GLN A 78 5.70 -21.96 -10.97
CA GLN A 78 6.89 -22.70 -11.33
C GLN A 78 8.11 -21.78 -11.50
N ILE A 79 7.94 -20.60 -12.11
CA ILE A 79 9.01 -19.61 -12.22
C ILE A 79 9.42 -19.14 -10.82
N ALA A 80 8.44 -18.82 -9.97
CA ALA A 80 8.69 -18.36 -8.61
C ALA A 80 9.35 -19.43 -7.73
N GLN A 81 8.98 -20.70 -7.87
CA GLN A 81 9.65 -21.81 -7.16
C GLN A 81 11.08 -22.05 -7.68
N LEU A 82 11.31 -21.94 -8.99
CA LEU A 82 12.63 -22.19 -9.59
C LEU A 82 13.64 -21.08 -9.27
N ARG A 83 13.21 -19.82 -9.30
CA ARG A 83 14.09 -18.65 -9.14
C ARG A 83 14.07 -18.05 -7.75
N GLY A 84 13.08 -18.41 -6.94
CA GLY A 84 12.78 -17.74 -5.69
C GLY A 84 13.54 -18.25 -4.49
N ILE A 85 13.33 -17.52 -3.40
CA ILE A 85 13.69 -17.92 -2.04
C ILE A 85 12.42 -17.93 -1.19
N ASN A 86 12.42 -18.61 -0.04
CA ASN A 86 11.27 -18.61 0.85
C ASN A 86 10.92 -17.20 1.36
N GLU A 87 9.67 -17.01 1.80
CA GLU A 87 9.13 -15.71 2.22
C GLU A 87 9.97 -15.07 3.35
N ALA A 88 10.53 -15.88 4.26
CA ALA A 88 11.40 -15.41 5.33
C ALA A 88 12.69 -14.75 4.80
N ARG A 89 13.39 -15.39 3.86
CA ARG A 89 14.61 -14.85 3.24
C ARG A 89 14.32 -13.71 2.29
N PHE A 90 13.21 -13.78 1.56
CA PHE A 90 12.69 -12.69 0.73
C PHE A 90 12.46 -11.43 1.56
N THR A 91 11.74 -11.58 2.68
CA THR A 91 11.46 -10.50 3.63
C THR A 91 12.73 -9.93 4.24
N GLN A 92 13.69 -10.78 4.61
CA GLN A 92 14.99 -10.34 5.16
C GLN A 92 15.75 -9.41 4.20
N ARG A 93 15.80 -9.74 2.90
CA ARG A 93 16.47 -8.91 1.89
C ARG A 93 15.80 -7.55 1.72
N ILE A 94 14.47 -7.53 1.63
CA ILE A 94 13.68 -6.30 1.52
C ILE A 94 13.87 -5.43 2.77
N HIS A 95 13.71 -6.01 3.96
CA HIS A 95 13.87 -5.29 5.22
C HIS A 95 15.26 -4.63 5.32
N LYS A 96 16.32 -5.34 4.90
CA LYS A 96 17.69 -4.81 4.88
C LYS A 96 17.80 -3.57 4.00
N LYS A 97 17.18 -3.55 2.81
CA LYS A 97 17.18 -2.36 1.94
C LYS A 97 16.31 -1.22 2.47
N PHE A 98 15.14 -1.56 3.02
CA PHE A 98 14.18 -0.58 3.54
C PHE A 98 14.69 0.14 4.80
N CYS A 99 15.47 -0.53 5.64
CA CYS A 99 15.95 0.00 6.91
C CYS A 99 17.32 0.70 6.84
N VAL A 100 17.86 0.94 5.65
CA VAL A 100 19.03 1.82 5.47
C VAL A 100 18.66 3.23 5.94
N PRO A 101 19.42 3.89 6.84
CA PRO A 101 19.14 5.23 7.34
C PRO A 101 18.99 6.29 6.24
N ASN A 102 18.22 7.35 6.52
CA ASN A 102 17.94 8.47 5.61
C ASN A 102 17.37 8.05 4.23
N THR A 103 16.61 6.95 4.18
CA THR A 103 15.97 6.46 2.94
C THR A 103 14.55 7.00 2.82
N CYS A 104 14.21 7.56 1.65
CA CYS A 104 12.83 7.77 1.22
C CYS A 104 12.39 6.59 0.33
N ILE A 105 11.60 5.69 0.88
CA ILE A 105 11.05 4.54 0.16
C ILE A 105 9.88 5.02 -0.71
N VAL A 106 9.94 4.80 -2.02
CA VAL A 106 8.98 5.37 -2.98
C VAL A 106 8.67 4.39 -4.10
N GLY A 107 7.44 4.39 -4.58
CA GLY A 107 7.02 3.66 -5.77
C GLY A 107 5.94 4.42 -6.50
N TYR A 108 5.12 3.68 -7.26
CA TYR A 108 3.97 4.21 -7.98
C TYR A 108 2.71 3.48 -7.50
N ASN A 109 1.85 4.15 -6.73
CA ASN A 109 0.71 3.55 -6.00
C ASN A 109 1.12 2.68 -4.78
N ASN A 110 2.38 2.79 -4.34
CA ASN A 110 2.90 1.94 -3.27
C ASN A 110 2.18 2.13 -1.93
N ILE A 111 1.72 3.34 -1.60
CA ILE A 111 1.09 3.58 -0.28
C ILE A 111 -0.23 2.82 -0.11
N CYS A 112 -0.93 2.56 -1.20
CA CYS A 112 -2.21 1.86 -1.18
C CYS A 112 -2.08 0.36 -1.47
N PHE A 113 -0.92 -0.11 -1.94
CA PHE A 113 -0.71 -1.50 -2.34
C PHE A 113 0.62 -2.07 -1.82
N ASP A 114 1.76 -1.70 -2.38
CA ASP A 114 3.07 -2.30 -2.10
C ASP A 114 3.56 -2.12 -0.65
N ASP A 115 3.23 -0.98 -0.03
CA ASP A 115 3.46 -0.72 1.39
C ASP A 115 2.63 -1.69 2.25
N GLU A 116 1.41 -2.03 1.83
CA GLU A 116 0.54 -2.98 2.51
C GLU A 116 1.06 -4.41 2.32
N ILE A 117 1.61 -4.76 1.15
CA ILE A 117 2.34 -6.01 0.93
C ILE A 117 3.53 -6.10 1.89
N SER A 118 4.36 -5.06 1.95
CA SER A 118 5.54 -5.00 2.82
C SER A 118 5.17 -5.12 4.30
N ARG A 119 4.12 -4.43 4.74
CA ARG A 119 3.59 -4.54 6.12
C ARG A 119 3.18 -5.97 6.45
N ASN A 120 2.43 -6.63 5.57
CA ASN A 120 1.99 -8.01 5.79
C ASN A 120 3.16 -9.00 5.72
N LEU A 121 4.14 -8.78 4.84
CA LEU A 121 5.37 -9.58 4.81
C LEU A 121 6.14 -9.49 6.11
N PHE A 122 6.38 -8.28 6.61
CA PHE A 122 7.06 -8.06 7.88
C PHE A 122 6.28 -8.68 9.05
N TYR A 123 4.95 -8.50 9.07
CA TYR A 123 4.07 -9.09 10.08
C TYR A 123 4.15 -10.63 10.11
N ARG A 124 4.06 -11.30 8.95
CA ARG A 124 4.12 -12.77 8.87
C ARG A 124 5.52 -13.35 9.13
N ASN A 125 6.56 -12.55 8.95
CA ASN A 125 7.96 -12.98 9.04
C ASN A 125 8.74 -12.29 10.17
N PHE A 126 8.04 -11.84 11.21
CA PHE A 126 8.62 -11.39 12.48
C PHE A 126 9.54 -10.15 12.38
N TYR A 127 9.27 -9.26 11.43
CA TYR A 127 9.82 -7.92 11.37
C TYR A 127 8.78 -6.89 11.82
N ASP A 128 9.24 -5.73 12.31
CA ASP A 128 8.31 -4.66 12.64
C ASP A 128 7.62 -4.12 11.36
N PRO A 129 6.29 -4.13 11.27
CA PRO A 129 5.62 -3.73 10.04
C PRO A 129 5.73 -2.25 9.69
N TYR A 130 6.21 -1.39 10.61
CA TYR A 130 6.11 0.06 10.47
C TYR A 130 7.46 0.77 10.59
N ASP A 131 8.39 0.27 11.39
CA ASP A 131 9.66 0.96 11.72
C ASP A 131 10.46 1.41 10.48
N TRP A 132 10.47 0.60 9.42
CA TRP A 132 11.15 0.91 8.15
C TRP A 132 10.76 2.26 7.52
N SER A 133 9.55 2.73 7.80
CA SER A 133 8.96 3.92 7.19
C SER A 133 9.26 5.25 7.89
N TRP A 134 9.88 5.21 9.07
CA TRP A 134 10.10 6.42 9.89
C TRP A 134 11.36 6.39 10.77
N LYS A 135 11.83 5.20 11.17
CA LYS A 135 13.02 5.06 12.02
C LYS A 135 14.27 5.48 11.24
N HIS A 136 15.31 5.94 11.94
CA HIS A 136 16.58 6.37 11.32
C HIS A 136 16.40 7.45 10.24
N SER A 137 15.45 8.37 10.46
CA SER A 137 15.09 9.44 9.51
C SER A 137 14.58 8.94 8.16
N ASN A 138 14.10 7.69 8.10
CA ASN A 138 13.45 7.17 6.92
C ASN A 138 12.08 7.83 6.71
N SER A 139 11.59 7.72 5.48
CA SER A 139 10.31 8.27 5.08
C SER A 139 9.73 7.47 3.91
N ARG A 140 8.50 7.80 3.53
CA ARG A 140 7.86 7.23 2.35
C ARG A 140 7.34 8.31 1.43
N TRP A 141 7.13 7.95 0.17
CA TRP A 141 6.46 8.78 -0.82
C TRP A 141 5.77 7.91 -1.87
N ASP A 142 4.95 8.52 -2.72
CA ASP A 142 4.20 7.81 -3.78
C ASP A 142 4.02 8.75 -4.97
N LEU A 143 4.47 8.33 -6.15
CA LEU A 143 4.45 9.17 -7.34
C LEU A 143 3.09 9.21 -8.05
N LEU A 144 2.14 8.32 -7.74
CA LEU A 144 0.84 8.33 -8.38
C LEU A 144 0.07 9.63 -8.06
N ASP A 145 -0.03 9.98 -6.78
CA ASP A 145 -0.70 11.23 -6.40
C ASP A 145 0.14 12.44 -6.82
N VAL A 146 1.47 12.34 -6.86
CA VAL A 146 2.33 13.42 -7.41
C VAL A 146 2.01 13.67 -8.89
N ALA A 147 1.83 12.62 -9.69
CA ALA A 147 1.42 12.73 -11.08
C ALA A 147 0.03 13.38 -11.21
N ARG A 148 -0.95 12.96 -10.40
CA ARG A 148 -2.29 13.58 -10.33
C ARG A 148 -2.23 15.05 -9.98
N ALA A 149 -1.44 15.42 -8.97
CA ALA A 149 -1.25 16.81 -8.56
C ALA A 149 -0.56 17.63 -9.65
N CYS A 150 0.42 17.05 -10.36
CA CYS A 150 1.07 17.70 -11.49
C CYS A 150 0.07 17.97 -12.61
N TYR A 151 -0.74 16.98 -13.00
CA TYR A 151 -1.80 17.18 -13.99
C TYR A 151 -2.84 18.24 -13.56
N ALA A 152 -3.30 18.15 -12.32
CA ALA A 152 -4.36 19.03 -11.81
C ALA A 152 -3.87 20.47 -11.65
N LEU A 153 -2.66 20.67 -11.13
CA LEU A 153 -2.17 22.00 -10.72
C LEU A 153 -1.19 22.60 -11.71
N ARG A 154 -0.29 21.83 -12.32
CA ARG A 154 0.81 22.34 -13.16
C ARG A 154 1.09 21.38 -14.33
N PRO A 155 0.17 21.26 -15.30
CA PRO A 155 0.25 20.21 -16.33
C PRO A 155 1.35 20.46 -17.37
N HIS A 156 1.76 21.72 -17.56
CA HIS A 156 2.65 22.11 -18.65
C HIS A 156 3.99 21.38 -18.62
N GLY A 157 4.47 20.98 -19.81
CA GLY A 157 5.76 20.33 -19.98
C GLY A 157 5.75 18.81 -19.84
N ILE A 158 4.61 18.22 -19.49
CA ILE A 158 4.36 16.77 -19.46
C ILE A 158 3.14 16.49 -20.33
N HIS A 159 3.21 15.47 -21.17
CA HIS A 159 2.09 15.02 -21.98
C HIS A 159 1.24 14.05 -21.17
N TRP A 160 -0.05 14.34 -21.05
CA TRP A 160 -0.96 13.58 -20.20
C TRP A 160 -1.90 12.74 -21.06
N PRO A 161 -1.76 11.40 -21.05
CA PRO A 161 -2.59 10.53 -21.86
C PRO A 161 -4.04 10.58 -21.41
N LYS A 162 -4.95 10.36 -22.36
CA LYS A 162 -6.40 10.27 -22.12
C LYS A 162 -6.92 8.87 -22.42
N ASN A 163 -7.97 8.47 -21.71
CA ASN A 163 -8.70 7.23 -21.99
C ASN A 163 -9.69 7.43 -23.16
N HIS A 164 -10.42 6.37 -23.52
CA HIS A 164 -11.42 6.41 -24.60
C HIS A 164 -12.57 7.42 -24.38
N GLN A 165 -12.79 7.86 -23.14
CA GLN A 165 -13.79 8.87 -22.77
C GLN A 165 -13.20 10.30 -22.74
N GLY A 166 -11.94 10.48 -23.12
CA GLY A 166 -11.25 11.78 -23.08
C GLY A 166 -10.80 12.23 -21.69
N LEU A 167 -10.96 11.39 -20.67
CA LEU A 167 -10.52 11.66 -19.30
C LEU A 167 -9.04 11.31 -19.11
N PRO A 168 -8.30 11.98 -18.21
CA PRO A 168 -6.90 11.65 -17.96
C PRO A 168 -6.74 10.23 -17.44
N THR A 169 -5.69 9.53 -17.89
CA THR A 169 -5.26 8.26 -17.31
C THR A 169 -3.91 8.41 -16.63
N PHE A 170 -3.79 7.82 -15.44
CA PHE A 170 -2.56 7.83 -14.64
C PHE A 170 -1.93 6.43 -14.56
N ARG A 171 -2.15 5.61 -15.58
CA ARG A 171 -1.44 4.34 -15.71
C ARG A 171 0.01 4.61 -16.13
N LEU A 172 0.97 4.01 -15.45
CA LEU A 172 2.39 4.31 -15.61
C LEU A 172 2.83 4.07 -17.05
N GLU A 173 2.43 2.94 -17.64
CA GLU A 173 2.75 2.55 -19.01
C GLU A 173 2.24 3.55 -20.06
N LYS A 174 1.07 4.17 -19.80
CA LYS A 174 0.50 5.20 -20.69
C LYS A 174 1.23 6.53 -20.56
N ILE A 175 1.57 6.94 -19.33
CA ILE A 175 2.32 8.18 -19.12
C ILE A 175 3.72 8.06 -19.74
N THR A 176 4.40 6.94 -19.55
CA THR A 176 5.74 6.72 -20.13
C THR A 176 5.70 6.72 -21.64
N GLN A 177 4.73 6.03 -22.25
CA GLN A 177 4.53 6.00 -23.69
C GLN A 177 4.34 7.41 -24.27
N GLU A 178 3.44 8.20 -23.69
CA GLU A 178 3.11 9.56 -24.17
C GLU A 178 4.29 10.53 -24.04
N ASN A 179 5.20 10.30 -23.08
CA ASN A 179 6.36 11.15 -22.82
C ASN A 179 7.68 10.58 -23.37
N GLN A 180 7.63 9.57 -24.23
CA GLN A 180 8.81 8.93 -24.84
C GLN A 180 9.82 8.41 -23.81
N ILE A 181 9.32 7.93 -22.67
CA ILE A 181 10.12 7.25 -21.64
C ILE A 181 10.15 5.77 -22.00
N ILE A 182 11.35 5.19 -22.02
CA ILE A 182 11.54 3.76 -22.27
C ILE A 182 10.88 2.97 -21.15
N HIS A 183 9.97 2.08 -21.52
CA HIS A 183 9.27 1.15 -20.64
C HIS A 183 9.27 -0.21 -21.34
N HIS A 184 10.24 -1.08 -21.01
CA HIS A 184 10.54 -2.28 -21.78
C HIS A 184 9.42 -3.33 -21.72
N SER A 185 9.05 -3.74 -20.51
CA SER A 185 7.95 -4.65 -20.25
C SER A 185 7.13 -4.07 -19.11
N ALA A 186 5.92 -3.59 -19.41
CA ALA A 186 4.97 -3.28 -18.34
C ALA A 186 4.66 -4.58 -17.57
N HIS A 187 4.52 -4.48 -16.25
CA HIS A 187 4.31 -5.63 -15.37
C HIS A 187 5.54 -6.55 -15.23
N ASP A 188 6.73 -5.96 -15.35
CA ASP A 188 7.97 -6.46 -14.76
C ASP A 188 8.43 -5.44 -13.73
N ALA A 189 8.55 -5.88 -12.47
CA ALA A 189 8.81 -4.97 -11.35
C ALA A 189 10.03 -4.08 -11.57
N LEU A 190 11.10 -4.58 -12.22
CA LEU A 190 12.31 -3.78 -12.45
C LEU A 190 12.07 -2.71 -13.52
N SER A 191 11.41 -3.07 -14.62
CA SER A 191 10.99 -2.13 -15.66
C SER A 191 10.10 -1.02 -15.09
N ASP A 192 9.13 -1.36 -14.25
CA ASP A 192 8.24 -0.40 -13.59
C ASP A 192 9.00 0.53 -12.60
N VAL A 193 10.03 0.02 -11.90
CA VAL A 193 10.93 0.85 -11.08
C VAL A 193 11.70 1.87 -11.93
N TYR A 194 12.27 1.47 -13.08
CA TYR A 194 12.95 2.39 -14.00
C TYR A 194 12.00 3.45 -14.59
N ALA A 195 10.79 3.04 -14.96
CA ALA A 195 9.73 3.93 -15.42
C ALA A 195 9.36 4.97 -14.34
N THR A 196 9.22 4.52 -13.09
CA THR A 196 8.92 5.37 -11.93
C THR A 196 10.02 6.40 -11.67
N ILE A 197 11.31 5.99 -11.72
CA ILE A 197 12.46 6.91 -11.61
C ILE A 197 12.44 7.95 -12.74
N SER A 198 12.16 7.51 -13.97
CA SER A 198 12.13 8.39 -15.14
C SER A 198 10.99 9.42 -15.06
N LEU A 199 9.82 9.02 -14.56
CA LEU A 199 8.71 9.93 -14.29
C LEU A 199 9.09 10.94 -13.19
N ALA A 200 9.75 10.50 -12.11
CA ALA A 200 10.24 11.39 -11.06
C ALA A 200 11.19 12.46 -11.63
N LYS A 201 12.15 12.06 -12.47
CA LYS A 201 13.08 12.95 -13.19
C LYS A 201 12.32 13.95 -14.06
N LEU A 202 11.33 13.48 -14.82
CA LEU A 202 10.52 14.33 -15.69
C LEU A 202 9.76 15.38 -14.88
N ILE A 203 9.07 14.99 -13.81
CA ILE A 203 8.32 15.90 -12.93
C ILE A 203 9.27 16.91 -12.26
N LYS A 204 10.40 16.46 -11.70
CA LYS A 204 11.40 17.36 -11.08
C LYS A 204 11.95 18.37 -12.10
N LYS A 205 12.21 17.95 -13.34
CA LYS A 205 12.72 18.82 -14.42
C LYS A 205 11.67 19.84 -14.88
N LYS A 206 10.43 19.42 -15.09
CA LYS A 206 9.38 20.27 -15.69
C LYS A 206 8.66 21.14 -14.67
N GLN A 207 8.52 20.65 -13.43
CA GLN A 207 7.78 21.33 -12.35
C GLN A 207 8.56 21.30 -11.02
N PRO A 208 9.78 21.87 -10.95
CA PRO A 208 10.66 21.75 -9.78
C PRO A 208 10.07 22.34 -8.49
N LYS A 209 9.34 23.46 -8.58
CA LYS A 209 8.70 24.09 -7.41
C LYS A 209 7.59 23.21 -6.84
N LEU A 210 6.77 22.61 -7.71
CA LEU A 210 5.71 21.69 -7.26
C LEU A 210 6.32 20.42 -6.68
N TYR A 211 7.31 19.83 -7.36
CA TYR A 211 8.04 18.66 -6.88
C TYR A 211 8.60 18.89 -5.46
N ASN A 212 9.35 19.99 -5.25
CA ASN A 212 9.96 20.32 -3.96
C ASN A 212 8.91 20.53 -2.88
N PHE A 213 7.80 21.20 -3.21
CA PHE A 213 6.68 21.39 -2.30
C PHE A 213 6.10 20.04 -1.88
N LEU A 214 5.74 19.16 -2.83
CA LEU A 214 5.13 17.87 -2.54
C LEU A 214 6.07 16.94 -1.77
N TYR A 215 7.36 16.91 -2.13
CA TYR A 215 8.36 16.12 -1.41
C TYR A 215 8.49 16.57 0.04
N THR A 216 8.54 17.88 0.30
CA THR A 216 8.63 18.44 1.66
C THR A 216 7.39 18.12 2.50
N HIS A 217 6.21 18.17 1.87
CA HIS A 217 4.92 17.94 2.51
C HIS A 217 4.49 16.46 2.57
N ARG A 218 5.34 15.51 2.16
CA ARG A 218 5.09 14.08 2.43
C ARG A 218 5.11 13.74 3.92
N GLN A 219 5.85 14.54 4.70
CA GLN A 219 6.07 14.32 6.13
C GLN A 219 4.86 14.79 6.94
N LYS A 220 4.36 13.91 7.82
CA LYS A 220 3.19 14.18 8.67
C LYS A 220 3.35 15.44 9.54
N HIS A 221 4.57 15.72 10.02
CA HIS A 221 4.83 16.90 10.85
C HIS A 221 4.64 18.19 10.05
N THR A 222 5.19 18.25 8.84
CA THR A 222 5.00 19.38 7.91
C THR A 222 3.52 19.58 7.59
N LEU A 223 2.78 18.52 7.26
CA LEU A 223 1.33 18.61 7.01
C LEU A 223 0.56 19.14 8.22
N ARG A 224 0.90 18.70 9.44
CA ARG A 224 0.26 19.21 10.66
C ARG A 224 0.49 20.70 10.86
N THR A 225 1.66 21.22 10.50
CA THR A 225 1.95 22.66 10.61
C THR A 225 1.14 23.51 9.62
N LEU A 226 0.74 22.95 8.47
CA LEU A 226 -0.15 23.63 7.53
C LEU A 226 -1.60 23.74 8.05
N ILE A 227 -2.04 22.78 8.85
CA ILE A 227 -3.43 22.67 9.31
C ILE A 227 -3.59 23.45 10.62
N ASN A 228 -4.23 24.62 10.55
CA ASN A 228 -4.53 25.46 11.70
C ASN A 228 -6.04 25.72 11.83
N PHE A 229 -6.65 25.26 12.91
CA PHE A 229 -8.09 25.43 13.15
C PHE A 229 -8.49 26.82 13.64
N SER A 230 -7.55 27.64 14.13
CA SER A 230 -7.86 29.02 14.55
C SER A 230 -8.15 29.94 13.36
N ARG A 231 -7.69 29.55 12.17
CA ARG A 231 -7.97 30.21 10.90
C ARG A 231 -8.40 29.16 9.89
N ILE A 232 -9.70 28.86 9.87
CA ILE A 232 -10.30 27.95 8.90
C ILE A 232 -9.98 28.47 7.49
N ARG A 233 -9.36 27.61 6.69
CA ARG A 233 -8.88 27.90 5.33
C ARG A 233 -9.19 26.71 4.43
N SER A 234 -9.36 26.99 3.14
CA SER A 234 -9.47 25.95 2.13
C SER A 234 -8.09 25.46 1.69
N PHE A 235 -8.03 24.17 1.39
CA PHE A 235 -6.86 23.48 0.86
C PHE A 235 -7.28 22.69 -0.37
N VAL A 236 -6.43 22.62 -1.38
CA VAL A 236 -6.59 21.57 -2.40
C VAL A 236 -6.25 20.22 -1.78
N PHE A 237 -7.00 19.19 -2.17
CA PHE A 237 -6.74 17.82 -1.79
C PHE A 237 -6.86 16.92 -3.02
N VAL A 238 -5.80 16.16 -3.30
CA VAL A 238 -5.74 15.21 -4.42
C VAL A 238 -5.93 13.80 -3.90
N SER A 239 -6.81 13.03 -4.53
CA SER A 239 -7.08 11.64 -4.19
C SER A 239 -7.76 10.88 -5.34
N SER A 240 -7.44 9.59 -5.48
CA SER A 240 -8.16 8.66 -6.37
C SER A 240 -9.68 8.66 -6.13
N ARG A 241 -10.12 8.89 -4.89
CA ARG A 241 -11.52 8.84 -4.45
C ARG A 241 -12.45 9.83 -5.17
N PHE A 242 -11.91 10.91 -5.72
CA PHE A 242 -12.71 11.90 -6.46
C PHE A 242 -13.00 11.48 -7.90
N GLY A 243 -12.36 10.42 -8.40
CA GLY A 243 -12.50 9.97 -9.77
C GLY A 243 -11.74 10.85 -10.78
N THR A 244 -11.47 10.28 -11.95
CA THR A 244 -10.79 10.97 -13.05
C THR A 244 -11.66 12.05 -13.69
N GLU A 245 -12.98 11.96 -13.56
CA GLU A 245 -13.94 12.99 -14.00
C GLU A 245 -13.69 14.35 -13.31
N LYS A 246 -13.32 14.32 -12.03
CA LYS A 246 -12.92 15.52 -11.26
C LYS A 246 -11.40 15.72 -11.24
N SER A 247 -10.66 15.10 -12.18
CA SER A 247 -9.20 15.17 -12.23
C SER A 247 -8.52 14.77 -10.90
N ASN A 248 -9.16 13.90 -10.11
CA ASN A 248 -8.71 13.44 -8.79
C ASN A 248 -8.46 14.56 -7.77
N ILE A 249 -9.15 15.70 -7.84
CA ILE A 249 -8.91 16.84 -6.95
C ILE A 249 -10.21 17.53 -6.52
N THR A 250 -10.21 18.06 -5.30
CA THR A 250 -11.24 18.98 -4.79
C THR A 250 -10.59 20.02 -3.86
N CYS A 251 -11.38 20.99 -3.38
CA CYS A 251 -10.99 21.79 -2.23
C CYS A 251 -11.68 21.27 -0.97
N VAL A 252 -10.93 21.18 0.11
CA VAL A 252 -11.41 20.78 1.42
C VAL A 252 -11.13 21.85 2.46
N THR A 253 -11.85 21.84 3.57
CA THR A 253 -11.53 22.63 4.75
C THR A 253 -11.45 21.75 6.00
N PRO A 254 -10.38 21.86 6.81
CA PRO A 254 -10.18 21.01 7.98
C PRO A 254 -11.21 21.34 9.06
N LEU A 255 -11.84 20.31 9.62
CA LEU A 255 -12.86 20.44 10.66
C LEU A 255 -12.37 20.00 12.03
N ALA A 256 -11.77 18.81 12.12
CA ALA A 256 -11.28 18.27 13.39
C ALA A 256 -10.21 17.19 13.16
N TRP A 257 -9.41 16.92 14.18
CA TRP A 257 -8.66 15.66 14.23
C TRP A 257 -9.59 14.52 14.66
N HIS A 258 -9.40 13.33 14.09
CA HIS A 258 -10.20 12.16 14.44
C HIS A 258 -9.95 11.76 15.91
N PRO A 259 -11.01 11.49 16.71
CA PRO A 259 -10.88 11.25 18.16
C PRO A 259 -10.04 10.01 18.50
N ASN A 260 -10.16 8.94 17.71
CA ASN A 260 -9.47 7.67 17.96
C ASN A 260 -8.20 7.44 17.12
N ASN A 261 -7.95 8.24 16.07
CA ASN A 261 -6.81 8.05 15.17
C ASN A 261 -6.05 9.37 14.99
N LYS A 262 -4.91 9.50 15.67
CA LYS A 262 -4.07 10.70 15.69
C LYS A 262 -3.52 11.12 14.32
N ASN A 263 -3.53 10.19 13.34
CA ASN A 263 -3.06 10.43 11.97
C ASN A 263 -4.20 10.70 10.98
N THR A 264 -5.44 10.90 11.44
CA THR A 264 -6.58 11.16 10.55
C THR A 264 -7.15 12.55 10.81
N LEU A 265 -7.19 13.36 9.75
CA LEU A 265 -7.89 14.64 9.71
C LEU A 265 -9.29 14.42 9.14
N ILE A 266 -10.30 15.01 9.79
CA ILE A 266 -11.64 15.10 9.26
C ILE A 266 -11.77 16.45 8.56
N ALA A 267 -12.11 16.42 7.27
CA ALA A 267 -12.25 17.62 6.44
C ALA A 267 -13.62 17.63 5.74
N CYS A 268 -14.14 18.83 5.47
CA CYS A 268 -15.33 19.01 4.63
C CYS A 268 -14.90 19.16 3.16
N ASP A 269 -15.50 18.40 2.26
CA ASP A 269 -15.37 18.56 0.81
C ASP A 269 -16.25 19.73 0.35
N LEU A 270 -15.62 20.85 0.01
CA LEU A 270 -16.29 22.07 -0.43
C LEU A 270 -16.90 21.91 -1.82
N GLY A 271 -16.57 20.84 -2.55
CA GLY A 271 -17.15 20.52 -3.85
C GLY A 271 -18.42 19.68 -3.81
N LYS A 272 -19.04 19.53 -2.65
CA LYS A 272 -20.31 18.84 -2.42
C LYS A 272 -21.29 19.75 -1.68
N ASP A 273 -22.58 19.39 -1.72
CA ASP A 273 -23.61 20.05 -0.93
C ASP A 273 -23.32 19.90 0.57
N ILE A 274 -23.23 21.04 1.26
CA ILE A 274 -22.95 21.10 2.70
C ILE A 274 -24.20 21.15 3.56
N SER A 275 -25.38 21.31 2.96
CA SER A 275 -26.65 21.38 3.67
C SER A 275 -26.84 20.22 4.67
N PRO A 276 -26.50 18.96 4.34
CA PRO A 276 -26.60 17.86 5.30
C PRO A 276 -25.79 18.09 6.59
N LEU A 277 -24.60 18.71 6.52
CA LEU A 277 -23.80 19.00 7.73
C LEU A 277 -24.46 20.04 8.62
N THR A 278 -25.14 21.00 8.00
CA THR A 278 -25.79 22.10 8.70
C THR A 278 -27.03 21.66 9.46
N THR A 279 -27.76 20.68 8.91
CA THR A 279 -29.00 20.14 9.46
C THR A 279 -28.79 18.90 10.35
N LEU A 280 -27.56 18.40 10.50
CA LEU A 280 -27.23 17.28 11.40
C LEU A 280 -27.68 17.58 12.84
N ASN A 281 -28.69 16.84 13.31
CA ASN A 281 -29.08 16.75 14.72
C ASN A 281 -28.21 15.70 15.44
N ALA A 282 -27.92 15.92 16.73
CA ALA A 282 -26.99 15.11 17.53
C ALA A 282 -27.35 13.60 17.60
N ASP A 283 -28.62 13.27 17.40
CA ASP A 283 -29.16 11.90 17.49
C ASP A 283 -28.86 11.02 16.26
N THR A 284 -28.35 11.60 15.17
CA THR A 284 -27.94 10.83 13.96
C THR A 284 -26.64 10.02 14.15
N SER A 285 -26.00 10.12 15.33
CA SER A 285 -24.76 9.42 15.69
C SER A 285 -24.86 7.89 15.72
N PHE A 286 -26.08 7.33 15.76
CA PHE A 286 -26.29 5.88 15.94
C PHE A 286 -26.00 5.01 14.70
N GLN A 287 -25.99 5.59 13.49
CA GLN A 287 -25.88 4.81 12.24
C GLN A 287 -24.47 4.74 11.61
N PHE A 288 -23.47 5.43 12.17
CA PHE A 288 -22.10 5.47 11.62
C PHE A 288 -21.19 4.32 12.09
N SER A 289 -21.74 3.30 12.76
CA SER A 289 -20.96 2.29 13.50
C SER A 289 -20.64 0.98 12.76
N SER A 290 -21.01 0.82 11.50
CA SER A 290 -20.79 -0.43 10.76
C SER A 290 -20.07 -0.21 9.42
N ASN A 291 -18.87 -0.78 9.34
CA ASN A 291 -17.94 -0.88 8.20
C ASN A 291 -17.10 0.38 7.89
N ASP A 292 -15.89 0.40 8.44
CA ASP A 292 -14.77 1.28 8.02
C ASP A 292 -14.41 1.16 6.52
N TYR A 293 -14.86 0.10 5.84
CA TYR A 293 -14.77 -0.04 4.37
C TYR A 293 -15.94 0.61 3.62
N ASN A 294 -17.08 0.86 4.27
CA ASN A 294 -18.24 1.54 3.67
C ASN A 294 -18.32 3.03 4.05
N LEU A 295 -17.57 3.49 5.05
CA LEU A 295 -17.42 4.93 5.32
C LEU A 295 -16.60 5.67 4.25
N THR A 296 -15.90 4.96 3.36
CA THR A 296 -15.38 5.53 2.10
C THR A 296 -16.46 5.68 1.02
N ASN A 297 -17.56 4.91 1.12
CA ASN A 297 -18.74 4.97 0.26
C ASN A 297 -19.91 5.65 1.00
N ASN A 298 -19.64 6.81 1.58
CA ASN A 298 -20.58 7.88 1.91
C ASN A 298 -22.09 7.51 1.99
N SER A 299 -22.45 6.56 2.86
CA SER A 299 -23.82 6.01 2.95
C SER A 299 -24.88 7.03 3.37
N PHE A 300 -24.44 8.20 3.87
CA PHE A 300 -25.28 9.33 4.25
C PHE A 300 -25.06 10.58 3.41
N ASN A 301 -24.35 10.45 2.29
CA ASN A 301 -24.04 11.54 1.36
C ASN A 301 -23.43 12.80 2.03
N LEU A 302 -22.80 12.65 3.20
CA LEU A 302 -22.18 13.75 3.92
C LEU A 302 -20.94 14.24 3.15
N PRO A 303 -20.68 15.54 3.06
CA PRO A 303 -19.48 16.08 2.42
C PRO A 303 -18.24 15.93 3.33
N LEU A 304 -18.05 14.79 3.99
CA LEU A 304 -16.90 14.56 4.90
C LEU A 304 -15.86 13.67 4.25
N GLN A 305 -14.59 13.97 4.52
CA GLN A 305 -13.42 13.24 4.05
C GLN A 305 -12.49 12.92 5.22
N LEU A 306 -12.02 11.68 5.27
CA LEU A 306 -10.95 11.25 6.17
C LEU A 306 -9.62 11.29 5.43
N ILE A 307 -8.74 12.20 5.85
CA ILE A 307 -7.41 12.40 5.26
C ILE A 307 -6.35 11.84 6.22
N HIS A 308 -5.69 10.77 5.80
CA HIS A 308 -4.66 10.10 6.60
C HIS A 308 -3.29 10.76 6.38
N ILE A 309 -2.83 11.59 7.31
CA ILE A 309 -1.59 12.38 7.17
C ILE A 309 -0.30 11.53 7.13
N ASN A 310 -0.37 10.26 7.49
CA ASN A 310 0.73 9.29 7.39
C ASN A 310 0.74 8.51 6.06
N LYS A 311 -0.20 8.79 5.15
CA LYS A 311 -0.30 8.22 3.80
C LYS A 311 0.08 9.25 2.71
N CYS A 312 1.00 10.16 3.04
CA CYS A 312 1.52 11.20 2.14
C CYS A 312 0.45 11.95 1.33
N PRO A 313 -0.68 12.39 1.94
CA PRO A 313 -1.76 13.02 1.20
C PRO A 313 -1.28 14.34 0.62
N ILE A 314 -1.67 14.62 -0.62
CA ILE A 314 -1.35 15.90 -1.24
C ILE A 314 -2.36 16.94 -0.78
N ILE A 315 -1.90 17.78 0.14
CA ILE A 315 -2.64 18.94 0.65
C ILE A 315 -1.78 20.18 0.37
N ALA A 316 -2.37 21.20 -0.24
CA ALA A 316 -1.73 22.49 -0.41
C ALA A 316 -2.74 23.63 -0.18
N PRO A 317 -2.31 24.86 0.15
CA PRO A 317 -3.21 25.99 0.22
C PRO A 317 -4.04 26.13 -1.06
N ALA A 318 -5.33 26.47 -0.95
CA ALA A 318 -6.21 26.59 -2.12
C ALA A 318 -5.70 27.59 -3.16
N THR A 319 -4.91 28.58 -2.76
CA THR A 319 -4.27 29.57 -3.65
C THR A 319 -3.32 28.97 -4.69
N VAL A 320 -2.92 27.70 -4.53
CA VAL A 320 -2.12 26.99 -5.53
C VAL A 320 -2.95 26.66 -6.79
N LEU A 321 -4.26 26.48 -6.64
CA LEU A 321 -5.20 26.27 -7.74
C LEU A 321 -5.55 27.62 -8.38
N ARG A 322 -5.04 27.84 -9.59
CA ARG A 322 -5.31 29.06 -10.36
C ARG A 322 -6.68 28.96 -11.03
N GLU A 323 -7.28 30.09 -11.36
CA GLU A 323 -8.56 30.12 -12.08
C GLU A 323 -8.49 29.37 -13.42
N SER A 324 -7.40 29.57 -14.18
CA SER A 324 -7.18 28.85 -15.44
C SER A 324 -7.08 27.33 -15.25
N ASP A 325 -6.47 26.88 -14.15
CA ASP A 325 -6.37 25.46 -13.82
C ASP A 325 -7.74 24.91 -13.42
N ALA A 326 -8.47 25.62 -12.55
CA ALA A 326 -9.81 25.26 -12.11
C ALA A 326 -10.79 25.13 -13.28
N LEU A 327 -10.77 26.09 -14.21
CA LEU A 327 -11.57 26.03 -15.45
C LEU A 327 -11.24 24.79 -16.29
N ARG A 328 -9.95 24.48 -16.47
CA ARG A 328 -9.51 23.31 -17.26
C ARG A 328 -9.98 21.99 -16.65
N ILE A 329 -10.03 21.88 -15.33
CA ILE A 329 -10.42 20.64 -14.63
C ILE A 329 -11.88 20.63 -14.18
N GLY A 330 -12.68 21.64 -14.54
CA GLY A 330 -14.11 21.70 -14.24
C GLY A 330 -14.45 22.01 -12.78
N ILE A 331 -13.58 22.72 -12.04
CA ILE A 331 -13.85 23.17 -10.67
C ILE A 331 -14.52 24.55 -10.68
N ASN A 332 -15.65 24.66 -9.97
CA ASN A 332 -16.32 25.93 -9.70
C ASN A 332 -15.79 26.54 -8.37
N LEU A 333 -14.87 27.49 -8.48
CA LEU A 333 -14.26 28.16 -7.32
C LEU A 333 -15.27 29.00 -6.51
N GLU A 334 -16.25 29.61 -7.19
CA GLU A 334 -17.29 30.40 -6.53
C GLU A 334 -18.18 29.52 -5.64
N TYR A 335 -18.59 28.35 -6.16
CA TYR A 335 -19.33 27.36 -5.39
C TYR A 335 -18.55 26.94 -4.12
N TYR A 336 -17.25 26.72 -4.24
CA TYR A 336 -16.41 26.32 -3.10
C TYR A 336 -16.27 27.44 -2.06
N ALA A 337 -16.16 28.69 -2.51
CA ALA A 337 -16.09 29.86 -1.65
C ALA A 337 -17.42 30.12 -0.92
N ASN A 338 -18.55 29.93 -1.60
CA ASN A 338 -19.89 30.02 -1.01
C ASN A 338 -20.10 28.96 0.07
N ASN A 339 -19.74 27.70 -0.22
CA ASN A 339 -19.79 26.62 0.77
C ASN A 339 -18.89 26.91 1.98
N LEU A 340 -17.68 27.41 1.78
CA LEU A 340 -16.82 27.79 2.90
C LEU A 340 -17.47 28.89 3.76
N THR A 341 -18.01 29.94 3.13
CA THR A 341 -18.67 31.06 3.82
C THR A 341 -19.85 30.60 4.66
N GLN A 342 -20.71 29.75 4.09
CA GLN A 342 -21.83 29.14 4.80
C GLN A 342 -21.36 28.27 5.97
N LEU A 343 -20.35 27.41 5.75
CA LEU A 343 -19.82 26.54 6.80
C LEU A 343 -19.25 27.31 8.00
N LEU A 344 -18.60 28.46 7.75
CA LEU A 344 -18.06 29.34 8.80
C LEU A 344 -19.14 29.94 9.71
N GLN A 345 -20.40 30.02 9.26
CA GLN A 345 -21.52 30.48 10.10
C GLN A 345 -21.90 29.44 11.18
N TYR A 346 -21.56 28.17 10.97
CA TYR A 346 -21.88 27.06 11.88
C TYR A 346 -20.82 26.87 12.98
N LYS A 347 -20.91 27.69 14.04
CA LYS A 347 -19.93 27.71 15.14
C LYS A 347 -19.68 26.37 15.85
N LYS A 348 -20.65 25.44 15.86
CA LYS A 348 -20.55 24.13 16.53
C LYS A 348 -20.18 22.96 15.61
N ILE A 349 -19.76 23.22 14.37
CA ILE A 349 -19.50 22.14 13.40
C ILE A 349 -18.38 21.19 13.86
N GLN A 350 -17.32 21.72 14.49
CA GLN A 350 -16.19 20.91 14.94
C GLN A 350 -16.60 19.93 16.06
N GLU A 351 -17.42 20.39 17.02
CA GLU A 351 -17.96 19.57 18.10
C GLU A 351 -18.85 18.45 17.54
N LYS A 352 -19.79 18.80 16.65
CA LYS A 352 -20.72 17.84 16.02
C LYS A 352 -19.96 16.76 15.25
N VAL A 353 -19.00 17.15 14.42
CA VAL A 353 -18.23 16.21 13.60
C VAL A 353 -17.30 15.35 14.45
N THR A 354 -16.70 15.91 15.51
CA THR A 354 -15.92 15.10 16.46
C THR A 354 -16.81 14.05 17.13
N GLN A 355 -18.03 14.43 17.54
CA GLN A 355 -18.99 13.50 18.14
C GLN A 355 -19.44 12.40 17.16
N LEU A 356 -19.60 12.73 15.88
CA LEU A 356 -19.96 11.77 14.82
C LEU A 356 -18.96 10.59 14.74
N TYR A 357 -17.67 10.89 14.87
CA TYR A 357 -16.59 9.90 14.76
C TYR A 357 -16.15 9.30 16.11
N ARG A 358 -16.80 9.66 17.22
CA ARG A 358 -16.57 9.00 18.52
C ARG A 358 -17.21 7.62 18.50
N THR A 359 -16.45 6.62 18.03
CA THR A 359 -16.86 5.22 18.06
C THR A 359 -16.62 4.60 19.44
N LYS A 360 -17.57 3.79 19.91
CA LYS A 360 -17.34 2.77 20.95
C LYS A 360 -16.55 1.61 20.32
N THR A 361 -15.73 0.95 21.13
CA THR A 361 -14.79 -0.14 20.82
C THR A 361 -15.12 -0.95 19.57
N LYS A 362 -14.15 -1.04 18.63
CA LYS A 362 -14.21 -1.92 17.46
C LYS A 362 -14.42 -3.37 17.91
N HIS A 363 -15.31 -4.08 17.23
CA HIS A 363 -15.31 -5.53 17.26
C HIS A 363 -14.00 -6.04 16.64
N ILE A 364 -13.24 -6.82 17.41
CA ILE A 364 -12.12 -7.59 16.87
C ILE A 364 -12.73 -8.61 15.92
N GLN A 365 -12.40 -8.53 14.63
CA GLN A 365 -12.79 -9.58 13.69
C GLN A 365 -12.04 -10.86 14.03
N LEU A 366 -12.79 -11.89 14.41
CA LEU A 366 -12.33 -13.27 14.44
C LEU A 366 -12.23 -13.72 12.97
N GLY A 367 -11.00 -13.82 12.47
CA GLY A 367 -10.71 -14.17 11.08
C GLY A 367 -9.33 -14.79 10.92
N ASP A 368 -8.89 -15.02 9.69
CA ASP A 368 -7.57 -15.58 9.43
C ASP A 368 -6.47 -14.69 10.02
N ILE A 369 -5.50 -15.29 10.72
CA ILE A 369 -4.41 -14.60 11.40
C ILE A 369 -3.57 -13.71 10.47
N ASP A 370 -3.43 -14.08 9.20
CA ASP A 370 -2.69 -13.31 8.19
C ASP A 370 -3.38 -11.96 7.88
N THR A 371 -4.65 -11.79 8.25
CA THR A 371 -5.43 -10.55 8.04
C THR A 371 -5.48 -9.64 9.29
N GLN A 372 -4.89 -10.06 10.41
CA GLN A 372 -5.07 -9.42 11.71
C GLN A 372 -4.00 -8.38 12.07
N ILE A 373 -3.17 -7.94 11.12
CA ILE A 373 -2.12 -6.92 11.36
C ILE A 373 -2.68 -5.63 12.00
N TYR A 374 -3.92 -5.25 11.64
CA TYR A 374 -4.59 -4.05 12.13
C TYR A 374 -5.45 -4.24 13.40
N ASN A 375 -5.44 -5.43 14.01
CA ASN A 375 -6.15 -5.70 15.27
C ASN A 375 -5.46 -5.08 16.50
N GLY A 376 -4.29 -4.48 16.33
CA GLY A 376 -3.57 -3.78 17.39
C GLY A 376 -2.06 -3.83 17.19
N PHE A 377 -1.35 -2.90 17.83
CA PHE A 377 0.11 -2.95 17.90
C PHE A 377 0.55 -3.99 18.93
N PHE A 378 1.65 -4.69 18.64
CA PHE A 378 2.27 -5.57 19.63
C PHE A 378 2.83 -4.77 20.81
N SER A 379 2.75 -5.35 22.00
CA SER A 379 3.32 -4.77 23.22
C SER A 379 4.85 -4.68 23.12
N TYR A 380 5.48 -3.86 23.96
CA TYR A 380 6.95 -3.80 24.05
C TYR A 380 7.56 -5.18 24.39
N ALA A 381 6.93 -5.90 25.33
CA ALA A 381 7.36 -7.24 25.74
C ALA A 381 7.27 -8.24 24.58
N ASP A 382 6.19 -8.21 23.80
CA ASP A 382 6.05 -9.09 22.64
C ASP A 382 6.99 -8.70 21.50
N ARG A 383 7.22 -7.40 21.25
CA ARG A 383 8.22 -6.93 20.27
C ARG A 383 9.62 -7.43 20.59
N SER A 384 10.01 -7.50 21.86
CA SER A 384 11.28 -8.09 22.26
C SER A 384 11.36 -9.58 21.89
N LYS A 385 10.28 -10.34 22.07
CA LYS A 385 10.22 -11.78 21.74
C LYS A 385 10.20 -12.01 20.22
N ILE A 386 9.48 -11.18 19.47
CA ILE A 386 9.51 -11.14 18.00
C ILE A 386 10.95 -10.92 17.51
N SER A 387 11.68 -10.00 18.14
CA SER A 387 13.09 -9.77 17.84
C SER A 387 13.95 -11.00 18.10
N THR A 388 13.72 -11.73 19.20
CA THR A 388 14.39 -13.01 19.47
C THR A 388 14.13 -14.03 18.37
N ILE A 389 12.87 -14.19 17.91
CA ILE A 389 12.52 -15.10 16.81
C ILE A 389 13.31 -14.73 15.55
N CYS A 390 13.33 -13.45 15.18
CA CYS A 390 14.01 -12.96 13.97
C CYS A 390 15.53 -13.24 13.96
N HIS A 391 16.19 -13.27 15.13
CA HIS A 391 17.63 -13.50 15.25
C HIS A 391 18.01 -14.94 15.60
N THR A 392 17.03 -15.81 15.85
CA THR A 392 17.29 -17.22 16.13
C THR A 392 17.57 -17.97 14.83
N SER A 393 18.58 -18.83 14.84
CA SER A 393 18.89 -19.67 13.68
C SER A 393 17.78 -20.69 13.44
N VAL A 394 17.62 -21.13 12.18
CA VAL A 394 16.50 -21.99 11.76
C VAL A 394 16.45 -23.29 12.56
N GLU A 395 17.63 -23.86 12.86
CA GLU A 395 17.81 -25.12 13.59
C GLU A 395 17.30 -25.02 15.03
N ASN A 396 17.33 -23.83 15.61
CA ASN A 396 16.94 -23.57 16.99
C ASN A 396 15.50 -23.08 17.14
N LEU A 397 14.80 -22.76 16.03
CA LEU A 397 13.43 -22.23 16.08
C LEU A 397 12.44 -23.17 16.78
N SER A 398 12.58 -24.49 16.60
CA SER A 398 11.70 -25.48 17.24
C SER A 398 11.92 -25.60 18.75
N THR A 399 13.07 -25.15 19.26
CA THR A 399 13.43 -25.21 20.69
C THR A 399 13.06 -23.95 21.46
N LEU A 400 12.65 -22.88 20.75
CA LEU A 400 12.24 -21.63 21.38
C LEU A 400 10.95 -21.82 22.18
N ASN A 401 11.06 -21.69 23.51
CA ASN A 401 9.92 -21.66 24.41
C ASN A 401 9.63 -20.21 24.83
N LEU A 402 8.73 -19.55 24.09
CA LEU A 402 8.34 -18.16 24.32
C LEU A 402 6.86 -18.09 24.69
N THR A 403 6.54 -17.37 25.75
CA THR A 403 5.15 -17.04 26.12
C THR A 403 4.77 -15.70 25.53
N PHE A 404 3.60 -15.55 24.94
CA PHE A 404 3.16 -14.28 24.32
C PHE A 404 1.93 -13.70 25.03
N TYR A 405 1.85 -12.38 25.13
CA TYR A 405 0.61 -11.74 25.59
C TYR A 405 -0.41 -11.68 24.46
N ASP A 406 0.06 -11.32 23.27
CA ASP A 406 -0.76 -11.29 22.07
C ASP A 406 -0.93 -12.70 21.47
N LYS A 407 -2.16 -13.20 21.49
CA LYS A 407 -2.52 -14.53 20.98
C LYS A 407 -2.22 -14.72 19.50
N ARG A 408 -2.06 -13.63 18.73
CA ARG A 408 -1.70 -13.68 17.31
C ARG A 408 -0.35 -14.35 17.08
N ILE A 409 0.59 -14.13 17.99
CA ILE A 409 2.01 -14.43 17.77
C ILE A 409 2.27 -15.93 17.72
N GLU A 410 1.62 -16.72 18.58
CA GLU A 410 1.76 -18.17 18.62
C GLU A 410 1.36 -18.81 17.28
N GLN A 411 0.20 -18.42 16.75
CA GLN A 411 -0.29 -18.93 15.47
C GLN A 411 0.56 -18.43 14.29
N LEU A 412 1.00 -17.17 14.32
CA LEU A 412 1.95 -16.64 13.32
C LEU A 412 3.26 -17.43 13.32
N PHE A 413 3.77 -17.78 14.49
CA PHE A 413 5.05 -18.47 14.62
C PHE A 413 4.97 -19.89 14.06
N PHE A 414 3.88 -20.60 14.35
CA PHE A 414 3.60 -21.88 13.74
C PHE A 414 3.53 -21.79 12.21
N ARG A 415 2.73 -20.86 11.65
CA ARG A 415 2.61 -20.69 10.18
C ARG A 415 3.94 -20.27 9.54
N PHE A 416 4.71 -19.40 10.20
CA PHE A 416 6.04 -18.98 9.73
C PHE A 416 6.98 -20.17 9.58
N ARG A 417 7.08 -21.03 10.61
CA ARG A 417 7.89 -22.26 10.54
C ARG A 417 7.37 -23.20 9.46
N ALA A 418 6.07 -23.45 9.42
CA ALA A 418 5.49 -24.40 8.48
C ALA A 418 5.64 -23.99 7.01
N ARG A 419 5.52 -22.68 6.71
CA ARG A 419 5.66 -22.16 5.34
C ARG A 419 7.11 -22.05 4.89
N ASN A 420 8.02 -21.66 5.77
CA ASN A 420 9.40 -21.33 5.39
C ASN A 420 10.41 -22.45 5.67
N PHE A 421 10.16 -23.25 6.70
CA PHE A 421 11.08 -24.25 7.23
C PHE A 421 10.31 -25.53 7.64
N PRO A 422 9.58 -26.19 6.71
CA PRO A 422 8.71 -27.33 7.01
C PRO A 422 9.46 -28.51 7.65
N ASP A 423 10.77 -28.63 7.39
CA ASP A 423 11.64 -29.67 7.98
C ASP A 423 11.83 -29.50 9.49
N THR A 424 11.58 -28.31 10.03
CA THR A 424 11.64 -28.05 11.48
C THR A 424 10.40 -28.54 12.23
N LEU A 425 9.34 -28.99 11.53
CA LEU A 425 8.09 -29.41 12.15
C LEU A 425 8.18 -30.85 12.69
N THR A 426 7.69 -31.04 13.91
CA THR A 426 7.44 -32.38 14.47
C THR A 426 6.34 -33.12 13.70
N PRO A 427 6.20 -34.46 13.83
CA PRO A 427 5.11 -35.20 13.20
C PRO A 427 3.71 -34.66 13.54
N VAL A 428 3.48 -34.25 14.79
CA VAL A 428 2.20 -33.67 15.24
C VAL A 428 1.95 -32.30 14.59
N GLU A 429 2.99 -31.48 14.47
CA GLU A 429 2.92 -30.19 13.78
C GLU A 429 2.66 -30.36 12.28
N LYS A 430 3.26 -31.36 11.62
CA LYS A 430 2.98 -31.69 10.21
C LYS A 430 1.52 -32.07 10.00
N MET A 431 0.94 -32.89 10.88
CA MET A 431 -0.49 -33.22 10.83
C MET A 431 -1.39 -31.99 11.05
N THR A 432 -0.99 -31.09 11.95
CA THR A 432 -1.69 -29.82 12.19
C THR A 432 -1.62 -28.92 10.96
N TRP A 433 -0.46 -28.86 10.29
CA TRP A 433 -0.28 -28.12 9.05
C TRP A 433 -1.10 -28.69 7.90
N LEU A 434 -1.10 -30.01 7.71
CA LEU A 434 -1.95 -30.68 6.72
C LEU A 434 -3.43 -30.37 6.94
N LYS A 435 -3.91 -30.40 8.19
CA LYS A 435 -5.30 -30.03 8.52
C LYS A 435 -5.61 -28.58 8.15
N HIS A 436 -4.69 -27.66 8.43
CA HIS A 436 -4.82 -26.26 8.00
C HIS A 436 -4.92 -26.15 6.47
N ARG A 437 -3.99 -26.77 5.75
CA ARG A 437 -3.96 -26.77 4.28
C ARG A 437 -5.26 -27.33 3.68
N ARG A 438 -5.77 -28.45 4.18
CA ARG A 438 -7.05 -29.05 3.74
C ARG A 438 -8.27 -28.15 4.02
N THR A 439 -8.19 -27.30 5.04
CA THR A 439 -9.27 -26.36 5.36
C THR A 439 -9.30 -25.20 4.35
N ILE A 440 -8.13 -24.64 4.04
CA ILE A 440 -8.00 -23.53 3.07
C ILE A 440 -8.20 -24.03 1.64
N LEU A 441 -7.50 -25.09 1.26
CA LEU A 441 -7.51 -25.71 -0.06
C LEU A 441 -8.48 -26.90 -0.09
N ASN A 442 -9.71 -26.65 0.33
CA ASN A 442 -10.75 -27.68 0.33
C ASN A 442 -11.20 -28.01 -1.12
N PRO A 443 -11.81 -29.18 -1.37
CA PRO A 443 -12.18 -29.59 -2.73
C PRO A 443 -13.12 -28.61 -3.47
N ILE A 444 -14.00 -27.90 -2.74
CA ILE A 444 -14.90 -26.92 -3.35
C ILE A 444 -14.10 -25.74 -3.89
N TYR A 445 -13.21 -25.17 -3.06
CA TYR A 445 -12.33 -24.07 -3.47
C TYR A 445 -11.46 -24.44 -4.67
N ILE A 446 -10.87 -25.65 -4.67
CA ILE A 446 -10.05 -26.12 -5.78
C ILE A 446 -10.88 -26.28 -7.07
N GLN A 447 -12.11 -26.79 -6.97
CA GLN A 447 -12.97 -26.93 -8.14
C GLN A 447 -13.40 -25.57 -8.70
N GLU A 448 -13.76 -24.61 -7.84
CA GLU A 448 -14.05 -23.23 -8.25
C GLU A 448 -12.85 -22.58 -8.94
N TYR A 449 -11.64 -22.83 -8.42
CA TYR A 449 -10.39 -22.37 -9.01
C TYR A 449 -10.17 -22.95 -10.43
N LYS A 450 -10.39 -24.25 -10.61
CA LYS A 450 -10.30 -24.92 -11.92
C LYS A 450 -11.33 -24.37 -12.91
N ASN A 451 -12.58 -24.23 -12.50
CA ASN A 451 -13.65 -23.64 -13.33
C ASN A 451 -13.28 -22.22 -13.79
N LYS A 452 -12.69 -21.42 -12.89
CA LYS A 452 -12.21 -20.08 -13.22
C LYS A 452 -11.12 -20.10 -14.30
N ILE A 453 -10.18 -21.03 -14.21
CA ILE A 453 -9.14 -21.22 -15.23
C ILE A 453 -9.76 -21.63 -16.57
N GLU A 454 -10.74 -22.54 -16.58
CA GLU A 454 -11.45 -22.96 -17.81
C GLU A 454 -12.14 -21.78 -18.51
N LEU A 455 -12.80 -20.90 -17.77
CA LEU A 455 -13.41 -19.68 -18.33
C LEU A 455 -12.35 -18.74 -18.94
N LEU A 456 -11.19 -18.59 -18.30
CA LEU A 456 -10.08 -17.79 -18.82
C LEU A 456 -9.45 -18.43 -20.06
N TYR A 457 -9.42 -19.76 -20.13
CA TYR A 457 -8.97 -20.53 -21.28
C TYR A 457 -9.80 -20.20 -22.52
N ILE A 458 -11.13 -20.17 -22.37
CA ILE A 458 -12.05 -19.78 -23.45
C ILE A 458 -11.83 -18.32 -23.84
N LYS A 459 -11.73 -17.43 -22.85
CA LYS A 459 -11.54 -15.98 -23.07
C LYS A 459 -10.27 -15.66 -23.85
N TYR A 460 -9.17 -16.37 -23.57
CA TYR A 460 -7.85 -16.12 -24.16
C TYR A 460 -7.42 -17.22 -25.13
N HIS A 461 -8.36 -17.89 -25.81
CA HIS A 461 -8.06 -18.99 -26.74
C HIS A 461 -7.14 -18.63 -27.90
N THR A 462 -7.05 -17.34 -28.27
CA THR A 462 -6.18 -16.82 -29.33
C THR A 462 -4.80 -16.36 -28.86
N ASP A 463 -4.50 -16.44 -27.55
CA ASP A 463 -3.25 -15.95 -26.96
C ASP A 463 -2.43 -17.13 -26.41
N PRO A 464 -1.50 -17.72 -27.19
CA PRO A 464 -0.73 -18.89 -26.79
C PRO A 464 0.08 -18.71 -25.50
N ALA A 465 0.55 -17.49 -25.22
CA ALA A 465 1.32 -17.20 -24.01
C ALA A 465 0.41 -17.30 -22.77
N LYS A 466 -0.79 -16.71 -22.83
CA LYS A 466 -1.77 -16.84 -21.75
C LYS A 466 -2.27 -18.28 -21.59
N GLN A 467 -2.48 -19.01 -22.68
CA GLN A 467 -2.84 -20.43 -22.64
C GLN A 467 -1.77 -21.25 -21.89
N ALA A 468 -0.49 -21.02 -22.20
CA ALA A 468 0.61 -21.71 -21.51
C ALA A 468 0.67 -21.38 -20.01
N GLN A 469 0.41 -20.12 -19.62
CA GLN A 469 0.32 -19.70 -18.22
C GLN A 469 -0.84 -20.39 -17.49
N LEU A 470 -2.02 -20.49 -18.11
CA LEU A 470 -3.17 -21.19 -17.54
C LEU A 470 -2.89 -22.70 -17.39
N GLN A 471 -2.17 -23.31 -18.34
CA GLN A 471 -1.77 -24.72 -18.22
C GLN A 471 -0.82 -24.93 -17.04
N ALA A 472 0.12 -24.01 -16.85
CA ALA A 472 1.03 -24.03 -15.72
C ALA A 472 0.26 -23.96 -14.39
N LEU A 473 -0.81 -23.15 -14.30
CA LEU A 473 -1.67 -23.09 -13.12
C LEU A 473 -2.42 -24.40 -12.84
N LEU A 474 -2.93 -25.08 -13.87
CA LEU A 474 -3.56 -26.39 -13.71
C LEU A 474 -2.56 -27.44 -13.22
N ASN A 475 -1.34 -27.44 -13.78
CA ASN A 475 -0.28 -28.35 -13.34
C ASN A 475 0.09 -28.10 -11.87
N TYR A 476 0.27 -26.83 -11.47
CA TYR A 476 0.55 -26.46 -10.08
C TYR A 476 -0.58 -26.89 -9.13
N THR A 477 -1.84 -26.68 -9.53
CA THR A 477 -3.01 -27.14 -8.76
C THR A 477 -2.99 -28.64 -8.55
N LYS A 478 -2.63 -29.42 -9.58
CA LYS A 478 -2.52 -30.89 -9.48
C LYS A 478 -1.44 -31.32 -8.48
N ASP A 479 -0.28 -30.65 -8.49
CA ASP A 479 0.80 -30.92 -7.54
C ASP A 479 0.36 -30.61 -6.09
N ILE A 480 -0.37 -29.52 -5.90
CA ILE A 480 -0.96 -29.15 -4.61
C ILE A 480 -1.97 -30.22 -4.16
N GLU A 481 -2.92 -30.63 -5.00
CA GLU A 481 -3.87 -31.70 -4.67
C GLU A 481 -3.17 -33.01 -4.29
N PHE A 482 -2.13 -33.39 -5.03
CA PHE A 482 -1.34 -34.59 -4.74
C PHE A 482 -0.63 -34.49 -3.37
N SER A 483 -0.07 -33.32 -3.04
CA SER A 483 0.56 -33.11 -1.73
C SER A 483 -0.43 -33.09 -0.56
N LEU A 484 -1.73 -32.86 -0.81
CA LEU A 484 -2.78 -32.95 0.21
C LEU A 484 -3.23 -34.39 0.47
N SER A 485 -2.98 -35.33 -0.45
CA SER A 485 -3.34 -36.75 -0.31
C SER A 485 -2.17 -37.63 0.15
N MET A 486 -0.94 -37.30 -0.23
CA MET A 486 0.26 -38.06 0.17
C MET A 486 0.63 -37.91 1.64
N GLU A 487 0.41 -36.75 2.26
CA GLU A 487 0.71 -36.52 3.68
C GLU A 487 -0.26 -37.26 4.65
N SER A 488 -1.18 -38.11 4.14
CA SER A 488 -2.04 -39.00 4.93
C SER A 488 -1.59 -40.47 4.99
N LEU A 489 -0.52 -40.83 4.30
CA LEU A 489 0.17 -42.12 4.40
C LEU A 489 1.44 -41.94 5.22
#